data_AF-A0A811MGS4-F1
#
_entry.id   AF-A0A811MGS4-F1
#
_cell.length_a   1.000
_cell.length_b   1.000
_cell.length_c   1.000
_cell.angle_alpha   90.00
_cell.angle_beta   90.00
_cell.angle_gamma   90.00
#
_symmetry.space_group_name_H-M   'P 1'
#
loop_
_entity.id
_entity.type
_entity.pdbx_description
1 polymer ?
#
loop_
_entity_poly.entity_id
_entity_poly.type
_entity_poly.pdbx_seq_one_letter_code
_entity_poly.pdbx_strand_id
1 'polypeptide(L)'
;MICVPLQSPLIRSRPCLRRSRTPISVGSLRRSGRLAAKPRAANATRQAQIVLLKKLGVHVDTSAPDLEIERKFKATFRGGNMSANKQQALQIFFNSDFDPMAMGLDMAELDTVET
;
A
#
# COMPACT_ATOMS: atom_id res chain seq x y z
N MET A 1 40.31 -44.98 33.10
CA MET A 1 39.81 -43.60 33.02
C MET A 1 39.69 -43.08 34.44
N ILE A 2 40.51 -42.09 34.83
CA ILE A 2 40.47 -41.51 36.18
C ILE A 2 39.57 -40.28 36.11
N CYS A 3 38.41 -40.34 36.77
CA CYS A 3 37.51 -39.20 36.93
C CYS A 3 37.85 -38.52 38.26
N VAL A 4 38.44 -37.32 38.20
CA VAL A 4 38.74 -36.51 39.41
C VAL A 4 37.50 -35.69 39.78
N PRO A 5 37.05 -35.74 41.05
CA PRO A 5 35.91 -34.96 41.49
C PRO A 5 36.23 -33.46 41.43
N LEU A 6 35.36 -32.71 40.76
CA LEU A 6 35.51 -31.29 40.56
C LEU A 6 35.18 -30.54 41.86
N GLN A 7 36.20 -30.14 42.63
CA GLN A 7 36.05 -29.59 43.99
C GLN A 7 35.40 -28.21 44.05
N SER A 8 35.35 -27.45 42.95
CA SER A 8 34.71 -26.14 42.90
C SER A 8 33.92 -25.94 41.61
N PRO A 9 32.74 -25.31 41.64
CA PRO A 9 31.97 -25.06 40.42
C PRO A 9 32.78 -24.18 39.46
N LEU A 10 32.95 -24.63 38.21
CA LEU A 10 33.64 -23.87 37.15
C LEU A 10 32.99 -22.50 36.89
N ILE A 11 31.70 -22.38 37.20
CA ILE A 11 30.89 -21.20 36.94
C ILE A 11 30.41 -20.66 38.29
N ARG A 12 31.11 -19.63 38.79
CA ARG A 12 30.81 -18.98 40.08
C ARG A 12 29.55 -18.10 40.05
N SER A 13 29.07 -17.74 38.85
CA SER A 13 27.89 -16.88 38.67
C SER A 13 27.23 -17.12 37.32
N ARG A 14 25.93 -16.82 37.20
CA ARG A 14 25.24 -16.92 35.90
C ARG A 14 25.96 -16.07 34.84
N PRO A 15 26.15 -16.59 33.62
CA PRO A 15 26.67 -15.80 32.51
C PRO A 15 25.79 -14.56 32.31
N CYS A 16 26.41 -13.38 32.26
CA CYS A 16 25.67 -12.15 32.00
C CYS A 16 25.11 -12.17 30.58
N LEU A 17 23.83 -11.82 30.45
CA LEU A 17 23.21 -11.63 29.13
C LEU A 17 23.94 -10.51 28.38
N ARG A 18 24.40 -10.81 27.16
CA ARG A 18 25.00 -9.81 26.29
C ARG A 18 23.95 -8.75 25.96
N ARG A 19 24.20 -7.50 26.36
CA ARG A 19 23.43 -6.34 25.93
C ARG A 19 23.97 -5.85 24.59
N SER A 20 23.06 -5.47 23.70
CA SER A 20 23.40 -4.74 22.48
C SER A 20 24.23 -3.50 22.82
N ARG A 21 25.40 -3.34 22.18
CA ARG A 21 26.27 -2.15 22.36
C ARG A 21 25.71 -0.90 21.65
N THR A 22 24.75 -1.07 20.74
CA THR A 22 24.17 0.07 20.02
C THR A 22 23.04 0.67 20.85
N PRO A 23 23.05 2.00 21.08
CA PRO A 23 21.94 2.68 21.72
C PRO A 23 20.67 2.49 20.87
N ILE A 24 19.53 2.31 21.53
CA ILE A 24 18.23 2.27 20.86
C ILE A 24 18.04 3.64 20.22
N SER A 25 18.18 3.71 18.90
CA SER A 25 17.97 4.93 18.15
C SER A 25 16.49 5.33 18.27
N VAL A 26 16.22 6.31 19.13
CA VAL A 26 14.88 6.86 19.39
C VAL A 26 14.25 7.41 18.10
N GLY A 27 15.08 7.82 17.12
CA GLY A 27 14.65 8.30 15.81
C GLY A 27 14.54 7.23 14.71
N SER A 28 14.94 5.98 14.96
CA SER A 28 14.79 4.93 13.93
C SER A 28 13.50 4.16 14.15
N LEU A 29 12.61 4.16 13.16
CA LEU A 29 11.45 3.28 13.15
C LEU A 29 11.90 1.84 13.39
N ARG A 30 11.22 1.15 14.31
CA ARG A 30 11.35 -0.29 14.49
C ARG A 30 11.18 -0.99 13.14
N ARG A 31 11.81 -2.15 12.96
CA ARG A 31 11.74 -2.92 11.71
C ARG A 31 10.29 -3.14 11.25
N SER A 32 9.37 -3.42 12.19
CA SER A 32 7.93 -3.51 11.92
C SER A 32 7.35 -2.23 11.32
N GLY A 33 7.62 -1.07 11.92
CA GLY A 33 7.21 0.23 11.41
C GLY A 33 7.76 0.52 10.01
N ARG A 34 9.04 0.21 9.76
CA ARG A 34 9.62 0.33 8.41
C ARG A 34 8.98 -0.60 7.39
N LEU A 35 8.53 -1.78 7.81
CA LEU A 35 7.85 -2.74 6.93
C LEU A 35 6.41 -2.35 6.63
N ALA A 36 5.75 -1.63 7.55
CA ALA A 36 4.39 -1.12 7.42
C ALA A 36 4.34 0.18 6.59
N ALA A 37 5.32 1.07 6.76
CA ALA A 37 5.41 2.32 6.00
C ALA A 37 5.78 2.11 4.52
N LYS A 38 6.25 0.92 4.14
CA LYS A 38 6.56 0.61 2.75
C LYS A 38 5.27 0.33 1.98
N PRO A 39 4.97 1.08 0.91
CA PRO A 39 3.81 0.79 0.08
C PRO A 39 3.96 -0.60 -0.53
N ARG A 40 2.88 -1.38 -0.46
CA ARG A 40 2.79 -2.73 -1.04
C ARG A 40 1.60 -2.76 -2.00
N ALA A 41 1.78 -3.41 -3.14
CA ALA A 41 0.66 -3.79 -3.97
C ALA A 41 -0.26 -4.74 -3.20
N ALA A 42 -1.57 -4.65 -3.45
CA ALA A 42 -2.58 -5.52 -2.84
C ALA A 42 -2.35 -7.01 -3.17
N ASN A 43 -1.73 -7.30 -4.32
CA ASN A 43 -1.40 -8.64 -4.77
C ASN A 43 0.10 -8.94 -4.56
N ALA A 44 0.40 -10.06 -3.89
CA ALA A 44 1.77 -10.47 -3.57
C ALA A 44 2.62 -10.77 -4.81
N THR A 45 2.03 -11.36 -5.85
CA THR A 45 2.70 -11.63 -7.14
C THR A 45 3.06 -10.33 -7.84
N ARG A 46 2.13 -9.37 -7.89
CA ARG A 46 2.39 -8.03 -8.44
C ARG A 46 3.50 -7.32 -7.66
N GLN A 47 3.51 -7.43 -6.34
CA GLN A 47 4.59 -6.90 -5.50
C GLN A 47 5.95 -7.53 -5.84
N ALA A 48 6.00 -8.85 -6.02
CA ALA A 48 7.23 -9.57 -6.39
C ALA A 48 7.74 -9.12 -7.76
N GLN A 49 6.86 -8.99 -8.76
CA GLN A 49 7.19 -8.48 -10.09
C GLN A 49 7.76 -7.06 -10.03
N ILE A 50 7.11 -6.15 -9.30
CA ILE A 50 7.59 -4.77 -9.11
C ILE A 50 8.98 -4.76 -8.48
N VAL A 51 9.21 -5.58 -7.44
CA VAL A 51 10.51 -5.68 -6.78
C VAL A 51 11.59 -6.20 -7.73
N LEU A 52 11.29 -7.19 -8.56
CA LEU A 52 12.21 -7.73 -9.57
C LEU A 52 12.57 -6.65 -10.60
N LEU A 53 11.59 -5.96 -11.16
CA LEU A 53 11.81 -4.88 -12.13
C LEU A 53 12.68 -3.76 -11.55
N LYS A 54 12.40 -3.32 -10.32
CA LYS A 54 13.23 -2.32 -9.62
C LYS A 54 14.67 -2.79 -9.41
N LYS A 55 14.88 -4.07 -9.10
CA LYS A 55 16.23 -4.65 -8.98
C LYS A 55 16.98 -4.71 -10.30
N LEU A 56 16.26 -4.86 -11.41
CA LEU A 56 16.82 -4.80 -12.76
C LEU A 56 17.05 -3.37 -13.26
N GLY A 57 16.82 -2.36 -12.42
CA GLY A 57 16.97 -0.94 -12.79
C GLY A 57 15.83 -0.39 -13.63
N VAL A 58 14.75 -1.15 -13.82
CA VAL A 58 13.56 -0.69 -14.55
C VAL A 58 12.75 0.22 -13.64
N HIS A 59 12.47 1.43 -14.12
CA HIS A 59 11.56 2.34 -13.42
C HIS A 59 10.14 1.77 -13.48
N VAL A 60 9.49 1.65 -12.32
CA VAL A 60 8.11 1.16 -12.23
C VAL A 60 7.30 2.16 -11.43
N ASP A 61 6.38 2.82 -12.11
CA ASP A 61 5.38 3.69 -11.51
C ASP A 61 4.38 2.86 -10.72
N THR A 62 4.61 2.78 -9.41
CA THR A 62 3.69 2.10 -8.48
C THR A 62 2.46 2.94 -8.14
N SER A 63 2.44 4.21 -8.57
CA SER A 63 1.34 5.16 -8.37
C SER A 63 0.31 5.13 -9.49
N ALA A 64 0.63 4.55 -10.65
CA ALA A 64 -0.31 4.49 -11.75
C ALA A 64 -1.45 3.52 -11.40
N PRO A 65 -2.72 3.96 -11.46
CA PRO A 65 -3.84 3.03 -11.40
C PRO A 65 -3.68 2.01 -12.52
N ASP A 66 -4.10 0.77 -12.25
CA ASP A 66 -4.13 -0.23 -13.30
C ASP A 66 -5.06 0.27 -14.42
N LEU A 67 -4.54 0.41 -15.62
CA LEU A 67 -5.28 0.95 -16.77
C LEU A 67 -6.56 0.14 -17.03
N GLU A 68 -6.59 -1.14 -16.66
CA GLU A 68 -7.78 -1.96 -16.74
C GLU A 68 -8.84 -1.57 -15.70
N ILE A 69 -8.42 -1.25 -14.47
CA ILE A 69 -9.31 -0.76 -13.41
C ILE A 69 -9.85 0.61 -13.78
N GLU A 70 -8.98 1.51 -14.27
CA GLU A 70 -9.39 2.82 -14.75
C GLU A 70 -10.38 2.70 -15.92
N ARG A 71 -10.12 1.80 -16.87
CA ARG A 71 -11.04 1.53 -18.00
C ARG A 71 -12.38 0.97 -17.51
N LYS A 72 -12.39 0.00 -16.59
CA LYS A 72 -13.63 -0.56 -16.01
C LYS A 72 -14.42 0.49 -15.26
N PHE A 73 -13.75 1.30 -14.45
CA PHE A 73 -14.35 2.42 -13.73
C PHE A 73 -14.98 3.42 -14.70
N LYS A 74 -14.22 3.88 -15.71
CA LYS A 74 -14.77 4.76 -16.75
C LYS A 74 -15.94 4.12 -17.51
N ALA A 75 -15.87 2.83 -17.80
CA ALA A 75 -16.94 2.09 -18.46
C ALA A 75 -18.22 2.00 -17.61
N THR A 76 -18.13 1.89 -16.28
CA THR A 76 -19.32 1.86 -15.42
C THR A 76 -20.14 3.15 -15.46
N PHE A 77 -19.52 4.27 -15.84
CA PHE A 77 -20.20 5.56 -15.98
C PHE A 77 -20.41 5.97 -17.44
N ARG A 78 -19.80 5.27 -18.41
CA ARG A 78 -19.96 5.52 -19.84
C ARG A 78 -21.18 4.76 -20.36
N GLY A 79 -22.23 5.48 -20.74
CA GLY A 79 -23.44 4.92 -21.35
C GLY A 79 -24.56 4.51 -20.39
N GLY A 80 -24.47 4.89 -19.12
CA GLY A 80 -25.60 4.77 -18.19
C GLY A 80 -26.07 6.17 -17.79
N ASN A 81 -27.27 6.57 -18.23
CA ASN A 81 -27.90 7.82 -17.81
C ASN A 81 -27.91 7.90 -16.27
N MET A 82 -26.92 8.61 -15.73
CA MET A 82 -26.80 8.82 -14.31
C MET A 82 -27.85 9.84 -13.95
N SER A 83 -28.97 9.38 -13.39
CA SER A 83 -30.06 10.24 -12.91
C SER A 83 -29.51 11.41 -12.09
N ALA A 84 -30.12 12.59 -12.23
CA ALA A 84 -29.73 13.81 -11.52
C ALA A 84 -29.53 13.59 -10.01
N ASN A 85 -30.32 12.72 -9.38
CA ASN A 85 -30.19 12.40 -7.96
C ASN A 85 -28.86 11.69 -7.64
N LYS A 86 -28.37 10.80 -8.52
CA LYS A 86 -27.06 10.14 -8.37
C LYS A 86 -25.92 11.13 -8.56
N GLN A 87 -26.04 12.08 -9.48
CA GLN A 87 -25.06 13.14 -9.67
C GLN A 87 -24.97 14.05 -8.43
N GLN A 88 -26.13 14.45 -7.89
CA GLN A 88 -26.19 15.28 -6.69
C GLN A 88 -25.64 14.55 -5.46
N ALA A 89 -25.93 13.26 -5.31
CA ALA A 89 -25.36 12.44 -4.24
C ALA A 89 -23.81 12.36 -4.34
N LEU A 90 -23.27 12.22 -5.55
CA LEU A 90 -21.82 12.25 -5.75
C LEU A 90 -21.22 13.63 -5.47
N GLN A 91 -21.90 14.70 -5.87
CA GLN A 91 -21.46 16.06 -5.58
C GLN A 91 -21.38 16.31 -4.07
N ILE A 92 -22.37 15.84 -3.30
CA ILE A 92 -22.35 15.90 -1.83
C ILE A 92 -21.20 15.04 -1.27
N PHE A 93 -21.02 13.83 -1.79
CA PHE A 93 -19.98 12.90 -1.34
C PHE A 93 -18.56 13.45 -1.54
N PHE A 94 -18.31 14.16 -2.65
CA PHE A 94 -17.03 14.77 -2.97
C PHE A 94 -16.91 16.24 -2.50
N ASN A 95 -17.78 16.68 -1.59
CA ASN A 95 -17.78 18.06 -1.06
C ASN A 95 -17.78 19.15 -2.15
N SER A 96 -18.50 18.93 -3.24
CA SER A 96 -18.65 19.85 -4.40
C SER A 96 -17.51 19.85 -5.42
N ASP A 97 -16.40 19.13 -5.18
CA ASP A 97 -15.26 19.05 -6.11
C ASP A 97 -15.47 18.01 -7.24
N PHE A 98 -16.71 17.60 -7.47
CA PHE A 98 -17.07 16.62 -8.49
C PHE A 98 -17.25 17.31 -9.85
N ASP A 99 -16.20 17.27 -10.67
CA ASP A 99 -16.30 17.62 -12.10
C ASP A 99 -16.28 16.35 -12.96
N PRO A 100 -17.43 15.91 -13.49
CA PRO A 100 -17.49 14.70 -14.31
C PRO A 100 -16.70 14.83 -15.62
N MET A 101 -16.59 16.04 -16.18
CA MET A 101 -15.86 16.30 -17.42
C MET A 101 -14.35 16.22 -17.20
N ALA A 102 -13.83 16.79 -16.11
CA ALA A 102 -12.42 16.64 -15.72
C ALA A 102 -12.04 15.17 -15.45
N MET A 103 -12.98 14.35 -14.99
CA MET A 103 -12.76 12.91 -14.78
C MET A 103 -12.92 12.07 -16.06
N GLY A 104 -13.21 12.69 -17.20
CA GLY A 104 -13.41 12.01 -18.48
C GLY A 104 -14.63 11.08 -18.48
N LEU A 105 -15.63 11.41 -17.67
CA LEU A 105 -16.94 10.78 -17.66
C LEU A 105 -17.79 11.51 -18.71
N ASP A 106 -18.15 10.82 -19.79
CA ASP A 106 -18.98 11.38 -20.85
C ASP A 106 -20.43 11.40 -20.36
N MET A 107 -20.92 12.59 -20.00
CA MET A 107 -22.28 12.82 -19.51
C MET A 107 -23.21 13.34 -20.62
N ALA A 108 -22.71 13.45 -21.87
CA ALA A 108 -23.32 14.25 -22.93
C ALA A 108 -24.36 13.49 -23.78
N GLU A 109 -25.26 12.73 -23.14
CA GLU A 109 -26.40 12.12 -23.84
C GLU A 109 -27.73 12.40 -23.11
N LEU A 110 -27.88 13.63 -22.61
CA LEU A 110 -29.13 14.10 -22.00
C LEU A 110 -29.66 15.41 -22.58
N ASP A 111 -29.35 15.74 -23.83
CA ASP A 111 -30.00 16.87 -24.51
C ASP A 111 -30.36 16.47 -25.95
N THR A 112 -31.35 15.59 -26.11
CA THR A 112 -32.32 15.63 -27.24
C THR A 112 -33.42 14.58 -26.99
N VAL A 113 -34.36 14.87 -26.10
CA VAL A 113 -35.75 14.48 -26.35
C VAL A 113 -36.54 15.76 -26.19
N GLU A 114 -36.61 16.49 -27.30
CA GLU A 114 -37.53 17.61 -27.47
C GLU A 114 -38.97 17.13 -27.26
N THR A 115 -39.75 18.07 -26.73
CA THR A 115 -41.18 18.07 -26.38
C THR A 115 -42.12 17.33 -27.32
#